data_AF-A0A1U9UPD1-F1
#
_entry.id   AF-A0A1U9UPD1-F1
#
_cell.length_a   1.000
_cell.length_b   1.000
_cell.length_c   1.000
_cell.angle_alpha   90.00
_cell.angle_beta   90.00
_cell.angle_gamma   90.00
#
_symmetry.space_group_name_H-M   'P 1'
#
loop_
_entity.id
_entity.type
_entity.pdbx_description
1 polymer ?
#
loop_
_entity_poly.entity_id
_entity_poly.type
_entity_poly.pdbx_seq_one_letter_code
_entity_poly.pdbx_strand_id
1 'polypeptide(L)' 'MTGKPISKIGYFGWKTFELALDGVRIPRRNLMGEEGMAFLVTTRGMEGAREHTAARAIGLAQGALEDLIE' A
#
# COMPACT_ATOMS: atom_id res chain seq x y z
N MET A 1 -13.84 -3.90 15.33
CA MET A 1 -12.61 -3.86 14.50
C MET A 1 -11.54 -4.67 15.19
N THR A 2 -10.97 -5.67 14.51
CA THR A 2 -9.86 -6.50 15.02
C THR A 2 -8.78 -6.58 13.94
N GLY A 3 -7.52 -6.78 14.35
CA GLY A 3 -6.42 -6.94 13.41
C GLY A 3 -5.39 -7.96 13.85
N LYS A 4 -4.84 -8.70 12.89
CA LYS A 4 -3.81 -9.73 13.12
C LYS A 4 -2.59 -9.48 12.23
N PRO A 5 -1.36 -9.52 12.76
CA PRO A 5 -0.16 -9.40 11.94
C PRO A 5 -0.10 -10.50 10.88
N ILE A 6 0.33 -10.12 9.67
CA ILE A 6 0.56 -11.07 8.57
C ILE A 6 2.04 -11.47 8.56
N SER A 7 2.28 -12.79 8.48
CA SER A 7 3.62 -13.34 8.26
C SER A 7 4.08 -13.03 6.83
N LYS A 8 5.32 -12.56 6.68
CA LYS A 8 5.87 -12.10 5.40
C LYS A 8 7.24 -12.72 5.15
N ILE A 9 7.58 -12.89 3.88
CA ILE A 9 8.91 -13.36 3.44
C ILE A 9 9.97 -12.25 3.39
N GLY A 10 9.58 -10.99 3.54
CA GLY A 10 10.46 -9.84 3.45
C GLY A 10 9.74 -8.54 3.84
N TYR A 11 10.36 -7.39 3.56
CA TYR A 11 9.84 -6.07 3.94
C TYR A 11 9.48 -5.99 5.45
N PHE A 12 10.34 -6.53 6.31
CA PHE A 12 10.07 -6.62 7.76
C PHE A 12 9.98 -5.27 8.47
N GLY A 13 10.54 -4.21 7.88
CA GLY A 13 10.36 -2.83 8.35
C GLY A 13 8.90 -2.35 8.25
N TRP A 14 8.06 -3.01 7.45
CA TRP A 14 6.64 -2.69 7.31
C TRP A 14 5.80 -3.69 8.10
N LYS A 15 4.94 -3.16 8.97
CA LYS A 15 3.93 -3.97 9.67
C LYS A 15 2.69 -4.06 8.80
N THR A 16 2.26 -5.28 8.52
CA THR A 16 1.09 -5.56 7.68
C THR A 16 0.13 -6.36 8.52
N PHE A 17 -1.13 -5.97 8.49
CA PHE A 17 -2.19 -6.58 9.29
C PHE A 17 -3.38 -6.91 8.40
N GLU A 18 -4.04 -8.02 8.71
CA GLU A 18 -5.42 -8.23 8.30
C GLU A 18 -6.31 -7.33 9.16
N LEU A 19 -7.34 -6.71 8.57
CA LEU A 19 -8.31 -5.88 9.28
C LEU A 19 -9.73 -6.37 9.01
N ALA A 20 -10.45 -6.73 10.06
CA ALA A 20 -11.86 -7.11 9.99
C ALA A 20 -12.77 -5.98 10.50
N LEU A 21 -13.73 -5.59 9.66
CA LEU A 21 -14.73 -4.56 9.95
C LEU A 21 -16.10 -5.21 10.11
N ASP A 22 -16.51 -5.46 11.36
CA ASP A 22 -17.83 -5.98 11.71
C ASP A 22 -18.56 -4.97 12.60
N GLY A 23 -19.81 -4.65 12.25
CA GLY A 23 -20.66 -3.70 12.97
C GLY A 23 -20.11 -2.27 13.09
N VAL A 24 -19.10 -1.89 12.30
CA VAL A 24 -18.45 -0.58 12.42
C VAL A 24 -19.34 0.51 11.83
N ARG A 25 -19.77 1.46 12.67
CA ARG A 25 -20.51 2.65 12.23
C ARG A 25 -19.55 3.75 11.79
N ILE A 26 -19.68 4.21 10.55
CA ILE A 26 -18.88 5.29 9.97
C ILE A 26 -19.74 6.55 9.82
N PRO A 27 -19.34 7.72 10.36
CA PRO A 27 -20.07 8.96 10.15
C PRO A 27 -20.09 9.37 8.67
N ARG A 28 -21.20 9.93 8.19
CA ARG A 28 -21.33 10.34 6.78
C ARG A 28 -20.23 11.32 6.32
N ARG A 29 -19.74 12.18 7.21
CA ARG A 29 -18.63 13.13 6.94
C ARG A 29 -17.31 12.46 6.55
N ASN A 30 -17.15 11.17 6.81
CA ASN A 30 -15.96 10.39 6.46
C ASN A 30 -16.06 9.78 5.05
N LEU A 31 -17.16 10.00 4.32
CA LEU A 31 -17.25 9.62 2.91
C LEU A 31 -16.22 10.44 2.10
N MET A 32 -15.35 9.74 1.38
CA MET A 32 -14.34 10.34 0.52
C MET A 32 -14.90 10.50 -0.88
N GLY A 33 -15.14 11.73 -1.32
CA GLY A 33 -15.79 12.02 -2.60
C GLY A 33 -17.30 11.75 -2.57
N GLU A 34 -17.84 11.23 -3.68
CA GLU A 34 -19.27 10.94 -3.84
C GLU A 34 -19.58 9.44 -3.79
N GLU A 35 -20.79 9.10 -3.39
CA GLU A 35 -21.26 7.71 -3.35
C GLU A 35 -21.23 7.10 -4.76
N GLY A 36 -20.72 5.87 -4.89
CA GLY A 36 -20.55 5.19 -6.19
C GLY A 36 -19.28 5.56 -6.95
N MET A 37 -18.51 6.56 -6.53
CA MET A 37 -17.34 7.06 -7.28
C MET A 37 -15.99 6.46 -6.84
N ALA A 38 -16.00 5.47 -5.95
CA ALA A 38 -14.79 4.92 -5.33
C ALA A 38 -13.75 4.44 -6.37
N PHE A 39 -14.19 3.74 -7.42
CA PHE A 39 -13.29 3.22 -8.45
C PHE A 39 -12.47 4.32 -9.12
N LEU A 40 -13.13 5.41 -9.53
CA LEU A 40 -12.46 6.52 -10.20
C LEU A 40 -11.53 7.28 -9.27
N VAL A 41 -11.95 7.52 -8.01
CA VAL A 41 -11.14 8.20 -7.00
C VAL A 41 -9.90 7.38 -6.66
N THR A 42 -10.04 6.07 -6.44
CA THR A 42 -8.93 5.18 -6.10
C THR A 42 -7.96 5.02 -7.26
N THR A 43 -8.46 4.82 -8.49
CA THR A 43 -7.61 4.58 -9.66
C THR A 43 -6.70 5.77 -9.97
N ARG A 44 -7.16 7.00 -9.75
CA ARG A 44 -6.32 8.21 -9.93
C ARG A 44 -5.06 8.18 -9.07
N GLY A 45 -5.11 7.57 -7.88
CA GLY A 45 -3.94 7.44 -7.01
C GLY A 45 -2.97 6.33 -7.41
N MET A 46 -3.37 5.42 -8.29
CA MET A 46 -2.56 4.25 -8.63
C MET A 46 -1.34 4.58 -9.48
N GLU A 47 -1.39 5.64 -10.29
CA GLU A 47 -0.22 6.03 -11.11
C GLU A 47 0.98 6.41 -10.24
N GLY A 48 0.78 7.22 -9.20
CA GLY A 48 1.85 7.55 -8.25
C GLY A 48 2.39 6.32 -7.50
N ALA A 49 1.52 5.34 -7.18
CA ALA A 49 1.97 4.09 -6.57
C ALA A 49 2.86 3.25 -7.51
N ARG A 50 2.58 3.27 -8.82
CA ARG A 50 3.38 2.59 -9.84
C ARG A 50 4.74 3.26 -10.01
N GLU A 51 4.76 4.58 -10.15
CA GLU A 51 6.00 5.36 -10.25
C GLU A 51 6.92 5.09 -9.06
N HIS A 52 6.37 5.12 -7.83
CA HIS A 52 7.14 4.86 -6.62
C HIS A 52 7.69 3.43 -6.57
N THR A 53 6.94 2.43 -7.06
CA THR A 53 7.41 1.05 -7.15
C THR A 53 8.54 0.90 -8.16
N ALA A 54 8.42 1.54 -9.32
CA ALA A 54 9.46 1.52 -10.35
C ALA A 54 10.75 2.17 -9.85
N ALA A 55 10.66 3.37 -9.26
CA ALA A 55 11.83 4.07 -8.71
C ALA A 55 12.57 3.22 -7.66
N ARG A 56 11.82 2.57 -6.75
CA ARG A 56 12.41 1.65 -5.76
C ARG A 56 13.09 0.45 -6.41
N ALA A 57 12.47 -0.16 -7.41
CA ALA A 57 13.04 -1.33 -8.10
C ALA A 57 14.36 -0.97 -8.81
N ILE A 58 14.42 0.19 -9.47
CA ILE A 58 15.64 0.67 -10.14
C ILE A 58 16.76 0.90 -9.12
N GLY A 59 16.48 1.63 -8.03
CA GLY A 59 17.50 1.88 -7.00
C GLY A 59 18.01 0.60 -6.34
N LEU A 60 17.12 -0.37 -6.09
CA LEU A 60 17.52 -1.68 -5.57
C LEU A 60 18.41 -2.44 -6.56
N ALA A 61 18.06 -2.44 -7.84
CA ALA A 61 18.86 -3.10 -8.88
C ALA A 61 20.24 -2.46 -9.03
N GLN A 62 20.32 -1.13 -8.94
CA GLN A 62 21.59 -0.42 -8.95
C GLN A 62 22.46 -0.79 -7.74
N GLY A 63 21.91 -0.75 -6.53
CA GLY A 63 22.65 -1.13 -5.33
C GLY A 63 23.14 -2.58 -5.37
N ALA A 64 22.33 -3.50 -5.92
CA ALA A 64 22.74 -4.89 -6.10
C ALA A 64 23.87 -5.06 -7.15
N LEU A 65 23.90 -4.21 -8.19
CA LEU A 65 24.99 -4.22 -9.17
C LEU A 65 26.29 -3.67 -8.58
N GLU A 66 26.19 -2.59 -7.79
CA GLU A 66 27.34 -2.00 -7.09
C GLU A 66 27.95 -3.01 -6.11
N ASP A 67 27.13 -3.69 -5.30
CA ASP A 67 27.55 -4.75 -4.37
C ASP A 67 28.18 -5.96 -5.07
N LEU A 68 27.77 -6.26 -6.32
CA LEU A 68 28.32 -7.37 -7.10
C LEU A 68 29.70 -7.07 -7.71
N ILE A 69 30.03 -5.79 -7.93
CA ILE A 69 31.28 -5.36 -8.58
C ILE A 69 32.38 -5.02 -7.55
N GLU A 70 32.01 -4.85 -6.27
CA GLU A 70 32.96 -4.78 -5.14
C GLU A 70 33.61 -6.14 -4.83
#